data_AF-A0A9W4K951-F1
#
_entry.id   AF-A0A9W4K951-F1
#
_cell.length_a   1.000
_cell.length_b   1.000
_cell.length_c   1.000
_cell.angle_alpha   90.00
_cell.angle_beta   90.00
_cell.angle_gamma   90.00
#
_symmetry.space_group_name_H-M   'P 1'
#
loop_
_entity.id
_entity.type
_entity.pdbx_description
1 polymer ?
#
loop_
_entity_poly.entity_id
_entity_poly.type
_entity_poly.pdbx_seq_one_letter_code
_entity_poly.pdbx_strand_id
1 'polypeptide(L)'
;MDDASGREKQRGQLLRQTRETNHATPRFNHVPSTSAGQLNSIAIFSTKQKGKQIAHLTPPKMSQLLSPIALWALRTLAHRPAVSSPLCRTITTSPAISFASKQSPITSRLNFQPVFRTAAVGFSAVPKRQFSSSPIIRATYNQVRRGIRTGQRARRGGSPALKGTPGLKGVCLKTGVTKPKKPNSGERKVARVRLSSGKVITAYIPGEGHNIQQHSVVQVRGGRAQDCPGVKYTLVRGAMDLGGVGSRMTSRSKYGAKKPKTN
;
A
#
# COMPACT_ATOMS: atom_id res chain seq x y z
N MET A 1 20.60 -40.36 -51.60
CA MET A 1 21.33 -41.48 -52.22
C MET A 1 22.44 -41.87 -51.26
N ASP A 2 22.16 -42.01 -49.97
CA ASP A 2 21.45 -43.13 -49.26
C ASP A 2 22.55 -44.09 -48.78
N ASP A 3 22.72 -44.42 -47.49
CA ASP A 3 21.72 -44.90 -46.54
C ASP A 3 22.06 -44.58 -45.08
N ALA A 4 21.00 -44.26 -44.33
CA ALA A 4 20.97 -44.13 -42.88
C ALA A 4 20.39 -45.43 -42.27
N SER A 5 21.21 -46.24 -41.58
CA SER A 5 20.75 -47.48 -40.93
C SER A 5 21.34 -47.70 -39.53
N GLY A 6 21.54 -46.62 -38.76
CA GLY A 6 22.29 -46.68 -37.50
C GLY A 6 21.59 -46.25 -36.21
N ARG A 7 20.29 -45.89 -36.20
CA ARG A 7 19.64 -45.36 -34.98
C ARG A 7 18.18 -45.75 -34.80
N GLU A 8 17.88 -47.05 -34.87
CA GLU A 8 16.53 -47.56 -34.54
C GLU A 8 16.58 -48.88 -33.77
N LYS A 9 17.38 -48.95 -32.70
CA LYS A 9 17.39 -50.08 -31.75
C LYS A 9 17.46 -49.64 -30.28
N GLN A 10 16.76 -48.56 -29.91
CA GLN A 10 16.62 -48.13 -28.50
C GLN A 10 15.20 -47.66 -28.11
N ARG A 11 14.15 -48.20 -28.75
CA ARG A 11 12.76 -47.88 -28.37
C ARG A 11 11.85 -49.09 -28.09
N GLY A 12 12.42 -50.29 -27.97
CA GLY A 12 11.67 -51.54 -27.80
C GLY A 12 11.89 -52.29 -26.48
N GLN A 13 12.49 -51.67 -25.44
CA GLN A 13 12.64 -52.27 -24.11
C GLN A 13 11.92 -51.42 -23.06
N LEU A 14 10.62 -51.22 -23.26
CA LEU A 14 9.74 -50.68 -22.24
C LEU A 14 8.39 -51.39 -22.35
N LEU A 15 8.36 -52.69 -22.09
CA LEU A 15 7.18 -53.40 -21.60
C LEU A 15 7.56 -54.85 -21.27
N ARG A 16 7.15 -55.29 -20.07
CA ARG A 16 7.21 -56.66 -19.51
C ARG A 16 8.41 -56.96 -18.62
N GLN A 17 8.18 -56.76 -17.32
CA GLN A 17 8.75 -57.39 -16.11
C GLN A 17 8.57 -56.31 -15.02
N THR A 18 7.74 -56.41 -13.99
CA THR A 18 7.36 -57.54 -13.14
C THR A 18 6.01 -57.24 -12.45
N ARG A 19 5.17 -58.27 -12.32
CA ARG A 19 4.02 -58.32 -11.41
C ARG A 19 4.46 -58.89 -10.05
N GLU A 20 3.69 -58.52 -9.03
CA GLU A 20 3.44 -59.21 -7.75
C GLU A 20 4.45 -59.05 -6.58
N THR A 21 4.01 -58.37 -5.52
CA THR A 21 3.64 -59.00 -4.23
C THR A 21 2.93 -57.99 -3.31
N ASN A 22 1.85 -58.46 -2.69
CA ASN A 22 1.06 -57.77 -1.66
C ASN A 22 1.80 -57.77 -0.31
N HIS A 23 1.61 -56.74 0.52
CA HIS A 23 1.05 -56.83 1.90
C HIS A 23 1.39 -55.64 2.83
N ALA A 24 0.38 -55.31 3.63
CA ALA A 24 0.42 -54.92 5.04
C ALA A 24 0.65 -53.45 5.46
N THR A 25 -0.24 -53.07 6.38
CA THR A 25 -0.44 -51.82 7.12
C THR A 25 0.66 -51.52 8.14
N PRO A 26 0.89 -50.25 8.54
CA PRO A 26 1.77 -49.95 9.66
C PRO A 26 1.05 -50.14 11.01
N ARG A 27 1.63 -51.00 11.86
CA ARG A 27 1.24 -51.23 13.27
C ARG A 27 1.86 -50.17 14.20
N PHE A 28 1.09 -49.92 15.27
CA PHE A 28 1.43 -49.28 16.54
C PHE A 28 2.81 -49.65 17.09
N ASN A 29 3.58 -48.65 17.52
CA ASN A 29 4.73 -48.86 18.40
C ASN A 29 4.29 -48.71 19.87
N HIS A 30 4.29 -49.84 20.57
CA HIS A 30 4.25 -49.97 22.01
C HIS A 30 5.65 -49.67 22.58
N VAL A 31 5.72 -48.92 23.68
CA VAL A 31 6.90 -48.75 24.52
C VAL A 31 6.78 -49.71 25.72
N PRO A 32 7.86 -50.37 26.16
CA PRO A 32 7.79 -51.44 27.17
C PRO A 32 7.71 -50.93 28.62
N SER A 33 7.07 -51.75 29.44
CA SER A 33 6.88 -51.64 30.89
C SER A 33 7.81 -52.58 31.66
N THR A 34 8.49 -52.08 32.70
CA THR A 34 8.81 -52.73 34.00
C THR A 34 9.69 -51.73 34.78
N SER A 35 9.68 -51.56 36.11
CA SER A 35 9.10 -52.30 37.25
C SER A 35 9.05 -51.34 38.45
N ALA A 36 7.95 -51.32 39.20
CA ALA A 36 7.83 -51.74 40.60
C ALA A 36 8.38 -50.76 41.65
N GLY A 37 7.52 -50.31 42.57
CA GLY A 37 7.97 -49.65 43.80
C GLY A 37 6.94 -48.82 44.55
N GLN A 38 6.07 -49.50 45.30
CA GLN A 38 5.49 -49.07 46.58
C GLN A 38 4.30 -48.08 46.62
N LEU A 39 3.19 -48.71 47.05
CA LEU A 39 2.01 -48.23 47.74
C LEU A 39 2.28 -47.10 48.73
N ASN A 40 1.40 -46.10 48.76
CA ASN A 40 0.69 -45.70 49.98
C ASN A 40 -0.58 -44.92 49.63
N SER A 41 -1.69 -45.56 49.98
CA SER A 41 -3.05 -45.04 50.03
C SER A 41 -3.22 -44.07 51.19
N ILE A 42 -3.71 -42.86 50.95
CA ILE A 42 -4.58 -42.15 51.91
C ILE A 42 -5.71 -41.50 51.12
N ALA A 43 -6.92 -41.95 51.45
CA ALA A 43 -8.18 -41.44 50.96
C ALA A 43 -8.70 -40.32 51.87
N ILE A 44 -9.75 -39.66 51.36
CA ILE A 44 -10.77 -38.88 52.08
C ILE A 44 -10.36 -37.45 52.50
N PHE A 45 -10.94 -36.43 51.85
CA PHE A 45 -12.07 -35.69 52.43
C PHE A 45 -12.67 -34.68 51.44
N SER A 46 -13.91 -34.99 51.06
CA SER A 46 -14.90 -34.08 50.49
C SER A 46 -15.39 -33.14 51.59
N THR A 47 -15.32 -31.83 51.37
CA THR A 47 -16.19 -30.87 52.06
C THR A 47 -16.76 -29.86 51.08
N LYS A 48 -18.01 -30.17 50.72
CA LYS A 48 -19.04 -29.27 50.20
C LYS A 48 -19.21 -28.08 51.14
N GLN A 49 -18.96 -26.86 50.64
CA GLN A 49 -19.40 -25.63 51.32
C GLN A 49 -20.42 -24.91 50.45
N LYS A 50 -21.58 -24.67 51.06
CA LYS A 50 -22.79 -24.06 50.52
C LYS A 50 -22.60 -22.53 50.39
N GLY A 51 -23.14 -22.00 49.31
CA GLY A 51 -23.98 -20.79 49.29
C GLY A 51 -23.47 -19.51 49.93
N LYS A 52 -23.18 -18.52 49.07
CA LYS A 52 -23.44 -17.11 49.42
C LYS A 52 -23.86 -16.35 48.16
N GLN A 53 -25.16 -16.11 48.05
CA GLN A 53 -25.69 -15.05 47.18
C GLN A 53 -25.18 -13.72 47.70
N ILE A 54 -24.63 -12.88 46.82
CA ILE A 54 -24.40 -11.46 47.09
C ILE A 54 -25.09 -10.69 45.98
N ALA A 55 -25.86 -9.70 46.43
CA ALA A 55 -26.91 -9.03 45.73
C ALA A 55 -26.45 -8.25 44.48
N HIS A 56 -27.34 -8.20 43.51
CA HIS A 56 -27.41 -7.19 42.47
C HIS A 56 -27.39 -5.79 43.10
N LEU A 57 -26.30 -5.05 42.90
CA LEU A 57 -26.24 -3.61 43.13
C LEU A 57 -26.51 -2.91 41.80
N THR A 58 -27.72 -2.38 41.67
CA THR A 58 -28.14 -1.44 40.64
C THR A 58 -27.50 -0.07 40.91
N PRO A 59 -26.88 0.61 39.92
CA PRO A 59 -26.41 1.97 40.12
C PRO A 59 -27.58 2.97 40.15
N PRO A 60 -27.48 4.05 40.94
CA PRO A 60 -28.56 5.03 41.07
C PRO A 60 -28.75 5.85 39.79
N LYS A 61 -30.02 6.05 39.41
CA LYS A 61 -30.45 7.00 38.39
C LYS A 61 -30.19 8.43 38.90
N MET A 62 -29.29 9.15 38.24
CA MET A 62 -29.26 10.60 38.29
C MET A 62 -29.89 11.15 37.02
N SER A 63 -31.13 11.62 37.14
CA SER A 63 -31.72 12.55 36.20
C SER A 63 -31.40 13.97 36.66
N GLN A 64 -31.06 14.81 35.68
CA GLN A 64 -31.50 16.21 35.50
C GLN A 64 -30.37 17.12 34.96
N LEU A 65 -30.60 17.54 33.72
CA LEU A 65 -30.43 18.90 33.18
C LEU A 65 -29.02 19.44 32.91
N LEU A 66 -28.45 19.05 31.77
CA LEU A 66 -27.81 20.03 30.89
C LEU A 66 -28.33 19.86 29.47
N SER A 67 -28.97 20.91 28.95
CA SER A 67 -29.49 20.96 27.58
C SER A 67 -28.33 20.87 26.56
N PRO A 68 -28.56 20.29 25.37
CA PRO A 68 -27.53 20.14 24.33
C PRO A 68 -26.97 21.48 23.78
N ILE A 69 -27.50 22.62 24.24
CA ILE A 69 -27.08 23.96 23.84
C ILE A 69 -25.84 24.42 24.64
N ALA A 70 -25.68 23.98 25.90
CA ALA A 70 -24.56 24.39 26.75
C ALA A 70 -23.21 23.78 26.35
N LEU A 71 -23.21 22.59 25.74
CA LEU A 71 -21.99 21.90 25.27
C LEU A 71 -21.43 22.47 23.95
N TRP A 72 -22.17 23.35 23.26
CA TRP A 72 -21.68 24.02 22.05
C TRP A 72 -20.94 25.34 22.36
N ALA A 73 -21.27 26.00 23.48
CA ALA A 73 -20.74 27.31 23.85
C ALA A 73 -19.30 27.28 24.44
N LEU A 74 -18.79 26.11 24.84
CA LEU A 74 -17.46 25.97 25.47
C LEU A 74 -16.34 25.56 24.49
N ARG A 75 -16.58 25.59 23.17
CA ARG A 75 -15.57 25.24 22.15
C ARG A 75 -15.10 26.41 21.29
N THR A 76 -15.33 27.65 21.74
CA THR A 76 -14.90 28.88 21.04
C THR A 76 -13.96 29.74 21.88
N LEU A 77 -12.90 29.16 22.45
CA LEU A 77 -11.81 29.96 23.02
C LEU A 77 -10.51 29.15 23.12
N ALA A 78 -9.88 28.89 21.97
CA ALA A 78 -8.42 28.76 21.85
C ALA A 78 -8.01 28.53 20.39
N HIS A 79 -7.03 29.32 19.94
CA HIS A 79 -6.20 29.16 18.74
C HIS A 79 -6.77 29.67 17.40
N ARG A 80 -6.62 30.99 17.20
CA ARG A 80 -6.38 31.60 15.89
C ARG A 80 -4.89 31.42 15.51
N PRO A 81 -4.53 30.77 14.39
CA PRO A 81 -3.24 31.02 13.75
C PRO A 81 -3.38 32.20 12.77
N ALA A 82 -2.50 33.19 12.93
CA ALA A 82 -2.34 34.31 12.02
C ALA A 82 -1.91 33.81 10.63
N VAL A 83 -2.61 34.24 9.59
CA VAL A 83 -2.25 33.99 8.20
C VAL A 83 -1.46 35.20 7.71
N SER A 84 -0.14 35.06 7.61
CA SER A 84 0.74 36.01 6.92
C SER A 84 0.66 35.76 5.42
N SER A 85 0.20 36.75 4.67
CA SER A 85 0.28 36.83 3.21
C SER A 85 1.73 37.14 2.77
N PRO A 86 2.25 36.51 1.71
CA PRO A 86 3.38 37.07 0.98
C PRO A 86 2.88 37.90 -0.21
N LEU A 87 3.26 39.18 -0.18
CA LEU A 87 3.15 40.15 -1.25
C LEU A 87 4.06 39.78 -2.42
N CYS A 88 3.57 40.00 -3.63
CA CYS A 88 4.34 40.03 -4.87
C CYS A 88 5.53 41.01 -4.77
N ARG A 89 6.72 40.58 -5.21
CA ARG A 89 7.80 41.48 -5.62
C ARG A 89 8.47 40.98 -6.90
N THR A 90 8.18 41.74 -7.96
CA THR A 90 9.05 42.29 -9.00
C THR A 90 10.29 41.50 -9.43
N ILE A 91 10.31 41.21 -10.73
CA ILE A 91 11.44 40.71 -11.51
C ILE A 91 12.52 41.81 -11.57
N THR A 92 13.69 41.54 -11.00
CA THR A 92 14.90 42.35 -11.19
C THR A 92 15.81 41.62 -12.16
N THR A 93 16.00 42.26 -13.32
CA THR A 93 17.01 41.96 -14.32
C THR A 93 18.41 42.15 -13.73
N SER A 94 19.34 41.25 -14.02
CA SER A 94 20.77 41.46 -13.79
C SER A 94 21.59 40.76 -14.88
N PRO A 95 22.72 41.36 -15.28
CA PRO A 95 23.34 41.15 -16.59
C PRO A 95 24.19 39.88 -16.68
N ALA A 96 24.27 39.37 -17.90
CA ALA A 96 25.08 38.23 -18.29
C ALA A 96 26.59 38.52 -18.14
N ILE A 97 27.29 37.61 -17.46
CA ILE A 97 28.75 37.55 -17.43
C ILE A 97 29.20 36.78 -18.67
N SER A 98 29.98 37.45 -19.51
CA SER A 98 30.58 36.98 -20.74
C SER A 98 31.81 36.10 -20.46
N PHE A 99 31.72 34.80 -20.78
CA PHE A 99 32.88 33.92 -20.90
C PHE A 99 33.31 33.87 -22.37
N ALA A 100 34.50 34.38 -22.64
CA ALA A 100 35.16 34.32 -23.95
C ALA A 100 35.80 32.93 -24.15
N SER A 101 35.34 32.17 -25.14
CA SER A 101 36.02 30.97 -25.64
C SER A 101 36.61 31.24 -27.02
N LYS A 102 37.90 30.97 -27.17
CA LYS A 102 38.69 31.11 -28.41
C LYS A 102 38.17 30.20 -29.53
N GLN A 103 38.31 30.71 -30.76
CA GLN A 103 37.83 30.16 -32.03
C GLN A 103 38.68 28.97 -32.55
N SER A 104 38.05 28.13 -33.36
CA SER A 104 38.67 27.50 -34.54
C SER A 104 37.59 27.22 -35.62
N PRO A 105 37.81 27.54 -36.91
CA PRO A 105 36.78 27.44 -37.96
C PRO A 105 36.92 26.17 -38.83
N ILE A 106 36.08 26.09 -39.88
CA ILE A 106 36.07 25.13 -41.02
C ILE A 106 35.11 23.94 -40.72
N THR A 107 34.02 23.62 -41.44
CA THR A 107 33.74 23.62 -42.89
C THR A 107 32.21 23.55 -43.18
N SER A 108 31.79 24.20 -44.28
CA SER A 108 30.62 23.95 -45.18
C SER A 108 29.26 23.49 -44.61
N ARG A 109 28.30 24.42 -44.54
CA ARG A 109 26.86 24.11 -44.53
C ARG A 109 26.25 24.28 -45.93
N LEU A 110 25.58 23.24 -46.41
CA LEU A 110 24.73 23.29 -47.59
C LEU A 110 23.47 24.11 -47.27
N ASN A 111 23.17 25.09 -48.13
CA ASN A 111 21.98 25.93 -48.07
C ASN A 111 20.73 25.10 -48.38
N PHE A 112 19.96 24.78 -47.35
CA PHE A 112 18.59 24.28 -47.50
C PHE A 112 17.65 25.42 -47.11
N GLN A 113 17.02 26.05 -48.10
CA GLN A 113 16.00 27.08 -47.91
C GLN A 113 14.62 26.41 -47.88
N PRO A 114 13.89 26.38 -46.75
CA PRO A 114 12.50 25.96 -46.77
C PRO A 114 11.63 27.11 -47.30
N VAL A 115 11.05 26.91 -48.48
CA VAL A 115 9.97 27.77 -48.99
C VAL A 115 8.73 27.53 -48.14
N PHE A 116 8.58 28.26 -47.06
CA PHE A 116 7.29 28.37 -46.36
C PHE A 116 6.40 29.33 -47.15
N ARG A 117 5.57 28.77 -48.05
CA ARG A 117 4.37 29.45 -48.54
C ARG A 117 3.44 29.69 -47.36
N THR A 118 3.48 30.88 -46.78
CA THR A 118 2.43 31.37 -45.88
C THR A 118 1.21 31.72 -46.73
N ALA A 119 0.35 30.74 -47.00
CA ALA A 119 -1.04 31.04 -47.32
C ALA A 119 -1.72 31.46 -46.01
N ALA A 120 -2.09 32.73 -45.91
CA ALA A 120 -2.91 33.26 -44.83
C ALA A 120 -4.33 32.69 -44.97
N VAL A 121 -4.53 31.44 -44.55
CA VAL A 121 -5.87 30.92 -44.28
C VAL A 121 -6.29 31.52 -42.94
N GLY A 122 -7.22 32.48 -43.00
CA GLY A 122 -7.82 33.08 -41.82
C GLY A 122 -8.35 31.97 -40.92
N PHE A 123 -7.74 31.82 -39.73
CA PHE A 123 -8.32 31.03 -38.66
C PHE A 123 -9.63 31.71 -38.27
N SER A 124 -10.75 31.21 -38.79
CA SER A 124 -12.06 31.56 -38.26
C SER A 124 -12.03 31.22 -36.77
N ALA A 125 -12.29 32.23 -35.94
CA ALA A 125 -12.36 32.06 -34.50
C ALA A 125 -13.41 30.99 -34.20
N VAL A 126 -12.98 29.79 -33.81
CA VAL A 126 -13.89 28.74 -33.35
C VAL A 126 -14.71 29.35 -32.20
N PRO A 127 -16.05 29.37 -32.28
CA PRO A 127 -16.86 29.90 -31.19
C PRO A 127 -16.55 29.09 -29.94
N LYS A 128 -16.01 29.75 -28.91
CA LYS A 128 -15.84 29.17 -27.58
C LYS A 128 -17.23 28.79 -27.09
N ARG A 129 -17.61 27.51 -27.24
CA ARG A 129 -18.84 26.98 -26.65
C ARG A 129 -18.86 27.32 -25.17
N GLN A 130 -19.68 28.28 -24.78
CA GLN A 130 -20.06 28.51 -23.38
C GLN A 130 -21.01 27.40 -22.93
N PHE A 131 -20.55 26.16 -22.92
CA PHE A 131 -21.33 25.04 -22.43
C PHE A 131 -21.11 24.89 -20.92
N SER A 132 -21.42 25.94 -20.17
CA SER A 132 -21.77 25.76 -18.75
C SER A 132 -23.29 25.77 -18.69
N SER A 133 -23.91 24.61 -18.88
CA SER A 133 -25.36 24.41 -18.78
C SER A 133 -25.91 24.61 -17.37
N SER A 134 -25.05 24.84 -16.38
CA SER A 134 -25.46 25.16 -15.01
C SER A 134 -25.66 26.68 -14.89
N PRO A 135 -26.88 27.15 -14.55
CA PRO A 135 -27.10 28.55 -14.24
C PRO A 135 -26.24 28.94 -13.03
N ILE A 136 -25.63 30.12 -13.07
CA ILE A 136 -24.96 30.68 -11.91
C ILE A 136 -26.04 30.87 -10.85
N ILE A 137 -26.03 30.04 -9.81
CA ILE A 137 -26.97 30.16 -8.68
C ILE A 137 -26.62 31.48 -7.99
N ARG A 138 -27.31 32.55 -8.37
CA ARG A 138 -27.21 33.85 -7.72
C ARG A 138 -27.92 33.75 -6.38
N ALA A 139 -27.17 33.84 -5.29
CA ALA A 139 -27.71 33.95 -3.96
C ALA A 139 -27.97 35.42 -3.62
N THR A 140 -29.06 35.71 -2.91
CA THR A 140 -29.36 37.05 -2.40
C THR A 140 -28.37 37.46 -1.31
N TYR A 141 -28.23 38.77 -1.06
CA TYR A 141 -27.35 39.29 -0.01
C TYR A 141 -27.66 38.67 1.36
N ASN A 142 -28.94 38.56 1.73
CA ASN A 142 -29.34 37.95 3.01
C ASN A 142 -29.02 36.45 3.09
N GLN A 143 -29.08 35.71 1.97
CA GLN A 143 -28.67 34.29 1.92
C GLN A 143 -27.15 34.15 2.10
N VAL A 144 -26.37 35.05 1.49
CA VAL A 144 -24.91 35.11 1.68
C VAL A 144 -24.57 35.51 3.12
N ARG A 145 -25.29 36.49 3.69
CA ARG A 145 -25.16 36.91 5.09
C ARG A 145 -25.46 35.75 6.07
N ARG A 146 -26.37 34.86 5.71
CA ARG A 146 -26.69 33.61 6.45
C ARG A 146 -25.67 32.47 6.22
N GLY A 147 -24.62 32.69 5.43
CA GLY A 147 -23.53 31.73 5.26
C GLY A 147 -23.75 30.65 4.21
N ILE A 148 -24.63 30.85 3.21
CA ILE A 148 -24.90 29.86 2.14
C ILE A 148 -23.64 29.47 1.33
N ARG A 149 -22.62 30.34 1.31
CA ARG A 149 -21.36 30.10 0.60
C ARG A 149 -20.43 29.23 1.46
N THR A 150 -20.65 27.92 1.43
CA THR A 150 -19.72 26.96 2.04
C THR A 150 -18.64 26.54 1.03
N GLY A 151 -17.38 26.51 1.47
CA GLY A 151 -16.29 25.98 0.66
C GLY A 151 -16.50 24.51 0.28
N GLN A 152 -15.98 24.10 -0.86
CA GLN A 152 -16.03 22.70 -1.26
C GLN A 152 -15.35 21.82 -0.20
N ARG A 153 -15.99 20.70 0.15
CA ARG A 153 -15.43 19.74 1.11
C ARG A 153 -14.06 19.27 0.65
N ALA A 154 -13.09 19.28 1.57
CA ALA A 154 -11.75 18.75 1.32
C ALA A 154 -11.80 17.29 0.85
N ARG A 155 -11.01 16.97 -0.18
CA ARG A 155 -10.86 15.59 -0.67
C ARG A 155 -10.22 14.73 0.42
N ARG A 156 -10.75 13.51 0.61
CA ARG A 156 -10.13 12.55 1.54
C ARG A 156 -8.84 12.04 0.92
N GLY A 157 -7.73 12.20 1.63
CA GLY A 157 -6.44 11.65 1.20
C GLY A 157 -6.49 10.12 1.11
N GLY A 158 -5.85 9.55 0.08
CA GLY A 158 -5.79 8.09 -0.10
C GLY A 158 -5.06 7.36 1.03
N SER A 159 -4.10 8.03 1.67
CA SER A 159 -3.22 7.49 2.72
C SER A 159 -3.20 8.38 3.98
N PRO A 160 -4.27 8.38 4.81
CA PRO A 160 -4.39 9.28 5.97
C PRO A 160 -3.33 9.07 7.07
N ALA A 161 -2.71 7.88 7.16
CA ALA A 161 -1.73 7.59 8.21
C ALA A 161 -0.37 8.26 7.97
N LEU A 162 -0.05 8.66 6.74
CA LEU A 162 1.23 9.30 6.41
C LEU A 162 1.26 10.80 6.74
N LYS A 163 0.15 11.41 7.17
CA LYS A 163 0.06 12.84 7.59
C LYS A 163 0.76 13.82 6.62
N GLY A 164 0.67 13.60 5.30
CA GLY A 164 1.29 14.46 4.29
C GLY A 164 2.76 14.13 3.94
N THR A 165 3.38 13.17 4.62
CA THR A 165 4.72 12.68 4.27
C THR A 165 4.65 11.68 3.10
N PRO A 166 5.70 11.61 2.24
CA PRO A 166 5.73 10.68 1.11
C PRO A 166 5.83 9.20 1.55
N GLY A 167 6.47 8.94 2.69
CA GLY A 167 6.56 7.62 3.29
C GLY A 167 7.06 7.66 4.72
N LEU A 168 6.79 6.59 5.47
CA LEU A 168 7.17 6.44 6.87
C LEU A 168 7.81 5.08 7.12
N LYS A 169 8.79 5.06 8.02
CA LYS A 169 9.35 3.83 8.59
C LYS A 169 8.31 3.13 9.44
N GLY A 170 8.32 1.80 9.43
CA GLY A 170 7.49 0.98 10.30
C GLY A 170 8.11 -0.37 10.59
N VAL A 171 7.55 -1.04 11.60
CA VAL A 171 7.92 -2.40 12.00
C VAL A 171 6.78 -3.35 11.69
N CYS A 172 7.08 -4.45 11.04
CA CYS A 172 6.11 -5.49 10.72
C CYS A 172 5.68 -6.25 11.98
N LEU A 173 4.36 -6.30 12.22
CA LEU A 173 3.75 -7.04 13.32
C LEU A 173 3.39 -8.47 12.91
N LYS A 174 2.85 -8.64 11.69
CA LYS A 174 2.62 -9.96 11.10
C LYS A 174 2.57 -9.86 9.59
N THR A 175 3.09 -10.86 8.91
CA THR A 175 2.89 -11.09 7.48
C THR A 175 1.72 -12.05 7.28
N GLY A 176 1.00 -11.90 6.19
CA GLY A 176 -0.16 -12.74 5.90
C GLY A 176 -0.65 -12.59 4.47
N VAL A 177 -1.68 -13.37 4.15
CA VAL A 177 -2.30 -13.38 2.83
C VAL A 177 -3.74 -12.91 2.96
N THR A 178 -4.19 -12.08 2.03
CA THR A 178 -5.58 -11.60 1.94
C THR A 178 -6.17 -11.99 0.59
N LYS A 179 -7.39 -12.56 0.59
CA LYS A 179 -8.13 -12.84 -0.63
C LYS A 179 -8.72 -11.52 -1.18
N PRO A 180 -8.65 -11.27 -2.49
CA PRO A 180 -9.19 -10.06 -3.09
C PRO A 180 -10.72 -10.04 -3.06
N LYS A 181 -11.31 -8.87 -3.34
CA LYS A 181 -12.75 -8.74 -3.62
C LYS A 181 -13.11 -9.46 -4.93
N LYS A 182 -14.32 -10.02 -5.00
CA LYS A 182 -14.95 -10.51 -6.25
C LYS A 182 -14.99 -9.34 -7.27
N PRO A 183 -14.74 -9.54 -8.57
CA PRO A 183 -14.66 -10.78 -9.36
C PRO A 183 -13.28 -11.47 -9.35
N ASN A 184 -12.28 -10.83 -8.76
CA ASN A 184 -10.91 -11.30 -8.82
C ASN A 184 -10.71 -12.45 -7.83
N SER A 185 -9.80 -13.38 -8.16
CA SER A 185 -9.40 -14.49 -7.30
C SER A 185 -7.88 -14.49 -7.10
N GLY A 186 -7.39 -15.31 -6.15
CA GLY A 186 -5.98 -15.46 -5.85
C GLY A 186 -5.56 -14.94 -4.49
N GLU A 187 -4.26 -14.77 -4.30
CA GLU A 187 -3.64 -14.48 -3.00
C GLU A 187 -2.80 -13.21 -3.05
N ARG A 188 -3.11 -12.26 -2.17
CA ARG A 188 -2.37 -11.00 -2.05
C ARG A 188 -1.52 -11.03 -0.80
N LYS A 189 -0.21 -10.84 -0.97
CA LYS A 189 0.77 -10.79 0.12
C LYS A 189 0.68 -9.44 0.82
N VAL A 190 0.45 -9.46 2.13
CA VAL A 190 0.12 -8.28 2.93
C VAL A 190 0.89 -8.34 4.26
N ALA A 191 1.22 -7.19 4.81
CA ALA A 191 1.82 -7.06 6.14
C ALA A 191 1.00 -6.09 7.02
N ARG A 192 0.80 -6.44 8.29
CA ARG A 192 0.40 -5.48 9.32
C ARG A 192 1.66 -4.80 9.83
N VAL A 193 1.68 -3.48 9.78
CA VAL A 193 2.85 -2.66 10.10
C VAL A 193 2.47 -1.60 11.12
N ARG A 194 3.27 -1.47 12.18
CA ARG A 194 3.19 -0.34 13.11
C ARG A 194 4.13 0.74 12.60
N LEU A 195 3.57 1.87 12.15
CA LEU A 195 4.35 3.03 11.71
C LEU A 195 5.07 3.67 12.89
N SER A 196 6.15 4.43 12.60
CA SER A 196 6.79 5.30 13.58
C SER A 196 5.83 6.29 14.24
N SER A 197 4.75 6.67 13.53
CA SER A 197 3.66 7.50 14.06
C SER A 197 2.75 6.80 15.08
N GLY A 198 3.02 5.53 15.40
CA GLY A 198 2.24 4.70 16.33
C GLY A 198 1.02 4.02 15.70
N LYS A 199 0.55 4.49 14.54
CA LYS A 199 -0.61 3.92 13.84
C LYS A 199 -0.29 2.54 13.27
N VAL A 200 -1.17 1.58 13.54
CA VAL A 200 -1.12 0.25 12.92
C VAL A 200 -1.90 0.28 11.62
N ILE A 201 -1.25 -0.15 10.54
CA ILE A 201 -1.81 -0.17 9.19
C ILE A 201 -1.61 -1.55 8.56
N THR A 202 -2.35 -1.77 7.48
CA THR A 202 -2.18 -2.94 6.62
C THR A 202 -1.61 -2.48 5.27
N ALA A 203 -0.46 -3.03 4.89
CA ALA A 203 0.30 -2.64 3.71
C ALA A 203 0.47 -3.82 2.74
N TYR A 204 0.33 -3.54 1.44
CA TYR A 204 0.55 -4.50 0.36
C TYR A 204 2.04 -4.69 0.09
N ILE A 205 2.45 -5.94 -0.18
CA ILE A 205 3.81 -6.30 -0.55
C ILE A 205 3.86 -6.51 -2.07
N PRO A 206 4.49 -5.62 -2.85
CA PRO A 206 4.48 -5.73 -4.30
C PRO A 206 5.52 -6.74 -4.82
N GLY A 207 5.22 -7.37 -5.95
CA GLY A 207 6.12 -8.31 -6.64
C GLY A 207 6.01 -9.76 -6.18
N GLU A 208 6.87 -10.60 -6.73
CA GLU A 208 6.97 -12.03 -6.42
C GLU A 208 7.95 -12.27 -5.27
N GLY A 209 7.67 -13.26 -4.42
CA GLY A 209 8.43 -13.53 -3.19
C GLY A 209 8.48 -12.36 -2.19
N HIS A 210 8.87 -12.59 -0.93
CA HIS A 210 9.29 -11.52 0.00
C HIS A 210 10.11 -12.12 1.15
N ASN A 211 11.00 -11.31 1.73
CA ASN A 211 11.84 -11.70 2.86
C ASN A 211 11.34 -11.12 4.20
N ILE A 212 10.15 -10.52 4.22
CA ILE A 212 9.64 -9.85 5.43
C ILE A 212 9.23 -10.90 6.45
N GLN A 213 9.73 -10.74 7.66
CA GLN A 213 9.34 -11.51 8.82
C GLN A 213 8.65 -10.60 9.84
N GLN A 214 8.24 -11.18 10.95
CA GLN A 214 7.87 -10.39 12.12
C GLN A 214 9.08 -9.56 12.57
N HIS A 215 8.85 -8.33 13.04
CA HIS A 215 9.87 -7.38 13.49
C HIS A 215 10.77 -6.78 12.41
N SER A 216 10.67 -7.23 11.15
CA SER A 216 11.39 -6.57 10.06
C SER A 216 10.97 -5.11 9.92
N VAL A 217 11.97 -4.27 9.70
CA VAL A 217 11.85 -2.84 9.48
C VAL A 217 11.59 -2.57 8.01
N VAL A 218 10.55 -1.81 7.71
CA VAL A 218 10.09 -1.56 6.35
C VAL A 218 9.75 -0.09 6.10
N GLN A 219 9.99 0.35 4.86
CA GLN A 219 9.56 1.66 4.40
C GLN A 219 8.17 1.56 3.77
N VAL A 220 7.21 2.30 4.31
CA VAL A 220 5.82 2.36 3.84
C VAL A 220 5.62 3.59 2.99
N ARG A 221 4.97 3.46 1.82
CA ARG A 221 4.51 4.58 1.00
C ARG A 221 3.00 4.56 0.78
N GLY A 222 2.47 5.67 0.28
CA GLY A 222 1.10 5.76 -0.21
C GLY A 222 0.87 4.82 -1.39
N GLY A 223 -0.28 4.15 -1.42
CA GLY A 223 -0.65 3.28 -2.53
C GLY A 223 -1.67 2.23 -2.10
N ARG A 224 -2.91 2.38 -2.56
CA ARG A 224 -3.99 1.44 -2.23
C ARG A 224 -3.93 0.24 -3.16
N ALA A 225 -4.08 -0.96 -2.60
CA ALA A 225 -4.41 -2.14 -3.38
C ALA A 225 -5.92 -2.11 -3.69
N GLN A 226 -6.28 -1.92 -4.97
CA GLN A 226 -7.68 -1.74 -5.38
C GLN A 226 -8.54 -2.98 -5.11
N ASP A 227 -7.92 -4.15 -5.19
CA ASP A 227 -8.55 -5.45 -5.01
C ASP A 227 -8.81 -5.79 -3.54
N CYS A 228 -7.94 -5.34 -2.63
CA CYS A 228 -8.03 -5.71 -1.22
C CYS A 228 -8.74 -4.61 -0.42
N PRO A 229 -9.88 -4.91 0.23
CA PRO A 229 -10.49 -3.95 1.14
C PRO A 229 -9.55 -3.69 2.33
N GLY A 230 -9.49 -2.44 2.81
CA GLY A 230 -8.67 -2.05 3.97
C GLY A 230 -7.18 -1.86 3.71
N VAL A 231 -6.62 -2.34 2.59
CA VAL A 231 -5.18 -2.23 2.28
C VAL A 231 -4.89 -0.94 1.50
N LYS A 232 -4.58 0.15 2.21
CA LYS A 232 -4.40 1.51 1.65
C LYS A 232 -2.94 1.92 1.41
N TYR A 233 -1.99 1.08 1.81
CA TYR A 233 -0.56 1.38 1.77
C TYR A 233 0.19 0.28 1.03
N THR A 234 1.35 0.63 0.48
CA THR A 234 2.23 -0.31 -0.23
C THR A 234 3.64 -0.18 0.35
N LEU A 235 4.33 -1.30 0.54
CA LEU A 235 5.73 -1.29 0.96
C LEU A 235 6.66 -0.95 -0.20
N VAL A 236 7.73 -0.22 0.10
CA VAL A 236 8.80 0.09 -0.85
C VAL A 236 9.80 -1.06 -0.89
N ARG A 237 10.10 -1.56 -2.09
CA ARG A 237 11.09 -2.62 -2.31
C ARG A 237 12.50 -2.07 -2.43
N GLY A 238 13.49 -2.82 -1.96
CA GLY A 238 14.90 -2.42 -1.99
C GLY A 238 15.25 -1.36 -0.95
N ALA A 239 14.45 -1.24 0.10
CA ALA A 239 14.64 -0.27 1.19
C ALA A 239 14.45 -0.95 2.55
N MET A 240 15.32 -0.61 3.51
CA MET A 240 15.38 -1.26 4.84
C MET A 240 15.51 -2.79 4.68
N ASP A 241 14.79 -3.59 5.46
CA ASP A 241 14.91 -5.05 5.45
C ASP A 241 14.17 -5.69 4.25
N LEU A 242 13.33 -4.90 3.56
CA LEU A 242 12.59 -5.38 2.40
C LEU A 242 13.46 -5.39 1.15
N GLY A 243 14.11 -6.53 0.92
CA GLY A 243 14.88 -6.81 -0.29
C GLY A 243 14.08 -6.64 -1.60
N GLY A 244 14.81 -6.28 -2.65
CA GLY A 244 14.29 -6.19 -4.01
C GLY A 244 13.96 -7.56 -4.62
N VAL A 245 13.27 -7.56 -5.76
CA VAL A 245 12.95 -8.79 -6.50
C VAL A 245 14.12 -9.14 -7.43
N GLY A 246 14.83 -10.23 -7.14
CA GLY A 246 16.11 -10.56 -7.80
C GLY A 246 16.01 -10.81 -9.30
N SER A 247 15.05 -11.62 -9.75
CA SER A 247 14.87 -12.02 -11.16
C SER A 247 14.19 -10.96 -12.05
N ARG A 248 14.02 -9.73 -11.57
CA ARG A 248 13.23 -8.72 -12.28
C ARG A 248 14.05 -8.00 -13.35
N MET A 249 13.74 -8.23 -14.62
CA MET A 249 14.36 -7.52 -15.75
C MET A 249 13.64 -6.21 -16.11
N THR A 250 12.31 -6.16 -16.02
CA THR A 250 11.49 -5.00 -16.39
C THR A 250 10.98 -4.22 -15.17
N SER A 251 10.86 -2.89 -15.28
CA SER A 251 10.40 -2.01 -14.19
C SER A 251 11.20 -2.16 -12.88
N ARG A 252 12.51 -2.38 -13.00
CA ARG A 252 13.41 -2.71 -11.88
C ARG A 252 13.38 -1.71 -10.73
N SER A 253 13.32 -0.42 -11.05
CA SER A 253 13.29 0.68 -10.08
C SER A 253 12.09 0.60 -9.13
N LYS A 254 10.94 0.07 -9.61
CA LYS A 254 9.74 -0.10 -8.78
C LYS A 254 9.88 -1.24 -7.75
N TYR A 255 10.70 -2.24 -8.06
CA TYR A 255 10.85 -3.47 -7.28
C TYR A 255 12.24 -3.60 -6.61
N GLY A 256 13.06 -2.54 -6.63
CA GLY A 256 14.36 -2.53 -5.97
C GLY A 256 15.39 -3.48 -6.59
N ALA A 257 15.26 -3.81 -7.88
CA ALA A 257 16.21 -4.68 -8.58
C ALA A 257 17.36 -3.85 -9.18
N LYS A 258 18.62 -4.30 -8.98
CA LYS A 258 19.80 -3.67 -9.57
C LYS A 258 19.90 -4.00 -11.07
N LYS A 259 20.62 -3.18 -11.84
CA LYS A 259 20.94 -3.52 -13.24
C LYS A 259 21.83 -4.77 -13.23
N PRO A 260 21.47 -5.84 -13.96
CA PRO A 260 22.37 -6.99 -14.09
C PRO A 260 23.66 -6.52 -14.72
N LYS A 261 24.78 -7.04 -14.24
CA LYS A 261 26.08 -6.81 -14.87
C LYS A 261 26.10 -7.65 -16.14
N THR A 262 26.22 -6.99 -17.29
CA THR A 262 26.57 -7.68 -18.54
C THR A 262 28.05 -7.98 -18.44
N ASN A 263 28.41 -9.26 -18.48
CA ASN A 263 29.81 -9.68 -18.66
C ASN A 263 30.27 -9.36 -20.08
#